data_AF-A0A529YDB0-F1
#
_entry.id   AF-A0A529YDB0-F1
#
_cell.length_a   1.000
_cell.length_b   1.000
_cell.length_c   1.000
_cell.angle_alpha   90.00
_cell.angle_beta   90.00
_cell.angle_gamma   90.00
#
_symmetry.space_group_name_H-M   'P 1'
#
loop_
_entity.id
_entity.type
_entity.pdbx_description
1 polymer ?
#
loop_
_entity_poly.entity_id
_entity_poly.type
_entity_poly.pdbx_seq_one_letter_code
_entity_poly.pdbx_strand_id
1 'polypeptide(L)'
;AKRVHDAHYIDFLPTVWPEWVAAGFTGSAMGFTWPTRGLRGDVPPKRVDALLGYYSFDAGATFVEGTWAAIKSSYDVALTAAAQ
;
A
#
# COMPACT_ATOMS: atom_id res chain seq x y z
N ALA A 1 3.45 -3.46 -13.43
CA ALA A 1 3.84 -2.77 -12.18
C ALA A 1 5.17 -3.29 -11.62
N LYS A 2 5.33 -4.61 -11.39
CA LYS A 2 6.55 -5.21 -10.80
C LYS A 2 7.87 -5.03 -11.56
N ARG A 3 7.83 -4.52 -12.79
CA ARG A 3 9.05 -4.12 -13.55
C ARG A 3 9.64 -2.79 -13.07
N VAL A 4 8.86 -1.99 -12.34
CA VAL A 4 9.20 -0.62 -11.94
C VAL A 4 9.10 -0.45 -10.41
N HIS A 5 8.24 -1.23 -9.77
CA HIS A 5 8.06 -1.24 -8.31
C HIS A 5 8.52 -2.58 -7.72
N ASP A 6 8.91 -2.55 -6.44
CA ASP A 6 9.17 -3.76 -5.67
C ASP A 6 7.98 -4.73 -5.72
N ALA A 7 8.27 -6.03 -5.85
CA ALA A 7 7.23 -7.04 -6.02
C ALA A 7 6.35 -7.19 -4.78
N HIS A 8 6.94 -7.13 -3.58
CA HIS A 8 6.20 -7.26 -2.33
C HIS A 8 5.31 -6.05 -2.07
N TYR A 9 5.76 -4.85 -2.47
CA TYR A 9 4.91 -3.66 -2.43
C TYR A 9 3.65 -3.84 -3.29
N ILE A 10 3.82 -4.30 -4.54
CA ILE A 10 2.67 -4.54 -5.43
C ILE A 10 1.74 -5.63 -4.91
N ASP A 11 2.29 -6.67 -4.28
CA ASP A 11 1.51 -7.77 -3.71
C ASP A 11 0.75 -7.36 -2.43
N PHE A 12 1.24 -6.36 -1.69
CA PHE A 12 0.61 -5.81 -0.49
C PHE A 12 -0.60 -4.91 -0.80
N LEU A 13 -0.52 -4.04 -1.81
CA LEU A 13 -1.61 -3.08 -2.12
C LEU A 13 -3.04 -3.68 -2.20
N PRO A 14 -3.29 -4.83 -2.85
CA PRO A 14 -4.63 -5.42 -2.88
C PRO A 14 -5.13 -5.92 -1.51
N THR A 15 -4.24 -6.14 -0.54
CA THR A 15 -4.59 -6.71 0.77
C THR A 15 -4.89 -5.64 1.82
N VAL A 16 -4.47 -4.39 1.59
CA VAL A 16 -4.58 -3.27 2.54
C VAL A 16 -5.99 -3.12 3.11
N TRP A 17 -7.00 -2.90 2.26
CA TRP A 17 -8.36 -2.64 2.74
C TRP A 17 -9.01 -3.88 3.38
N PRO A 18 -8.96 -5.09 2.76
CA PRO A 18 -9.44 -6.30 3.41
C PRO A 18 -8.82 -6.57 4.78
N GLU A 19 -7.48 -6.44 4.90
CA GLU A 19 -6.79 -6.65 6.18
C GLU A 19 -7.11 -5.58 7.21
N TRP A 20 -7.29 -4.32 6.78
CA TRP A 20 -7.69 -3.22 7.67
C TRP A 20 -9.06 -3.48 8.29
N VAL A 21 -10.04 -3.86 7.48
CA VAL A 21 -11.40 -4.21 7.95
C VAL A 21 -11.35 -5.46 8.83
N ALA A 22 -10.59 -6.50 8.43
CA ALA A 22 -10.44 -7.72 9.21
C ALA A 22 -9.76 -7.49 10.57
N ALA A 23 -8.87 -6.52 10.66
CA ALA A 23 -8.24 -6.10 11.92
C ALA A 23 -9.19 -5.30 12.84
N GLY A 24 -10.41 -5.01 12.39
CA GLY A 24 -11.42 -4.27 13.16
C GLY A 24 -11.19 -2.76 13.22
N PHE A 25 -10.32 -2.23 12.36
CA PHE A 25 -10.09 -0.79 12.30
C PHE A 25 -11.24 -0.06 11.62
N THR A 26 -11.46 1.18 12.03
CA THR A 26 -12.45 2.08 11.45
C THR A 26 -11.76 3.27 10.77
N GLY A 27 -12.50 4.01 9.95
CA GLY A 27 -11.93 5.12 9.19
C GLY A 27 -11.03 4.66 8.03
N SER A 28 -10.22 5.58 7.52
CA SER A 28 -9.30 5.28 6.42
C SER A 28 -8.03 4.59 6.93
N ALA A 29 -7.51 3.67 6.14
CA ALA A 29 -6.30 2.93 6.44
C ALA A 29 -5.07 3.83 6.28
N MET A 30 -4.33 4.02 7.36
CA MET A 30 -3.11 4.81 7.36
C MET A 30 -2.01 4.14 8.20
N GLY A 31 -0.76 4.42 7.85
CA GLY A 31 0.38 4.09 8.68
C GLY A 31 0.52 5.09 9.83
N PHE A 32 0.90 4.59 11.01
CA PHE A 32 1.18 5.43 12.20
C PHE A 32 2.66 5.48 12.57
N THR A 33 3.47 4.56 12.04
CA THR A 33 4.90 4.43 12.37
C THR A 33 5.69 4.04 11.14
N TRP A 34 6.90 4.57 10.99
CA TRP A 34 7.77 4.33 9.83
C TRP A 34 9.13 3.84 10.31
N PRO A 35 9.84 2.99 9.54
CA PRO A 35 11.20 2.57 9.85
C PRO A 35 12.19 3.73 9.59
N THR A 36 12.16 4.74 10.46
CA THR A 36 13.04 5.91 10.40
C THR A 36 14.43 5.61 10.98
N ARG A 37 15.33 6.59 10.97
CA ARG A 37 16.72 6.43 11.45
C ARG A 37 16.77 5.83 12.86
N GLY A 38 17.47 4.72 13.00
CA GLY A 38 17.63 3.99 14.27
C GLY A 38 16.65 2.84 14.46
N LEU A 39 15.64 2.70 13.59
CA LEU A 39 14.75 1.55 13.52
C LEU A 39 15.17 0.62 12.38
N ARG A 40 14.77 -0.65 12.49
CA ARG A 40 15.01 -1.64 11.44
C ARG A 40 14.07 -1.39 10.25
N GLY A 41 14.60 -1.44 9.04
CA GLY A 41 13.83 -1.33 7.79
C GLY A 41 14.06 -2.50 6.83
N ASP A 42 14.71 -3.56 7.31
CA ASP A 42 15.11 -4.75 6.56
C ASP A 42 14.04 -5.87 6.57
N VAL A 43 13.12 -5.85 7.53
CA VAL A 43 12.09 -6.87 7.70
C VAL A 43 10.69 -6.23 7.71
N PRO A 44 9.81 -6.62 6.78
CA PRO A 44 8.42 -6.20 6.80
C PRO A 44 7.71 -6.67 8.07
N PRO A 45 6.96 -5.81 8.77
CA PRO A 45 6.09 -6.22 9.87
C PRO A 45 4.93 -7.09 9.38
N LYS A 46 4.19 -7.72 10.30
CA LYS A 46 3.06 -8.61 9.95
C LYS A 46 1.68 -7.95 10.02
N ARG A 47 1.58 -6.79 10.67
CA ARG A 47 0.30 -6.10 10.86
C ARG A 47 0.10 -5.06 9.77
N VAL A 48 -1.12 -4.96 9.24
CA VAL A 48 -1.50 -4.04 8.15
C VAL A 48 -1.16 -2.57 8.45
N ASP A 49 -1.41 -2.09 9.67
CA ASP A 49 -1.14 -0.71 10.10
C ASP A 49 0.36 -0.40 10.13
N ALA A 50 1.19 -1.38 10.47
CA ALA A 50 2.64 -1.26 10.43
C ALA A 50 3.20 -1.44 9.00
N LEU A 51 2.60 -2.31 8.19
CA LEU A 51 2.98 -2.50 6.78
C LEU A 51 2.69 -1.25 5.95
N LEU A 52 1.58 -0.54 6.23
CA LEU A 52 1.28 0.74 5.62
C LEU A 52 2.41 1.76 5.84
N GLY A 53 2.99 1.80 7.04
CA GLY A 53 4.14 2.65 7.31
C GLY A 53 5.45 2.12 6.74
N TYR A 54 5.64 0.80 6.68
CA TYR A 54 6.81 0.18 6.04
C TYR A 54 6.87 0.47 4.53
N TYR A 55 5.72 0.53 3.86
CA TYR A 55 5.61 0.76 2.41
C TYR A 55 5.25 2.21 2.02
N SER A 56 5.26 3.15 2.96
CA SER A 56 5.00 4.58 2.69
C SER A 56 6.10 5.46 3.29
N PHE A 57 6.06 6.75 2.99
CA PHE A 57 6.95 7.76 3.57
C PHE A 57 6.18 8.90 4.26
N ASP A 58 4.85 8.92 4.14
CA ASP A 58 3.95 9.90 4.75
C ASP A 58 2.56 9.28 5.03
N ALA A 59 1.67 10.06 5.65
CA ALA A 59 0.32 9.61 6.05
C ALA A 59 -0.83 10.40 5.40
N GLY A 60 -0.55 11.24 4.40
CA GLY A 60 -1.54 12.08 3.72
C GLY A 60 -2.39 11.35 2.69
N ALA A 61 -1.92 10.21 2.19
CA ALA A 61 -2.61 9.39 1.18
C ALA A 61 -3.20 8.12 1.80
N THR A 62 -4.30 8.25 2.52
CA THR A 62 -4.94 7.11 3.20
C THR A 62 -5.66 6.18 2.23
N PHE A 63 -5.70 4.89 2.55
CA PHE A 63 -6.46 3.87 1.79
C PHE A 63 -7.90 3.77 2.28
N VAL A 64 -8.85 3.62 1.35
CA VAL A 64 -10.26 3.35 1.66
C VAL A 64 -10.77 2.19 0.80
N GLU A 65 -12.03 1.83 0.97
CA GLU A 65 -12.71 0.91 0.06
C GLU A 65 -12.58 1.38 -1.39
N GLY A 66 -12.21 0.47 -2.29
CA GLY A 66 -12.07 0.76 -3.72
C GLY A 66 -10.73 1.39 -4.14
N THR A 67 -9.87 1.84 -3.22
CA THR A 67 -8.56 2.44 -3.58
C THR A 67 -7.72 1.51 -4.46
N TRP A 68 -7.67 0.20 -4.17
CA TRP A 68 -6.95 -0.75 -5.02
C TRP A 68 -7.51 -0.83 -6.44
N ALA A 69 -8.84 -0.88 -6.58
CA ALA A 69 -9.47 -0.92 -7.90
C ALA A 69 -9.18 0.36 -8.71
N ALA A 70 -9.19 1.52 -8.04
CA ALA A 70 -8.83 2.80 -8.66
C ALA A 70 -7.35 2.83 -9.10
N ILE A 71 -6.42 2.37 -8.26
CA ILE A 71 -4.99 2.24 -8.60
C ILE A 71 -4.81 1.34 -9.82
N LYS A 72 -5.43 0.16 -9.81
CA LYS A 72 -5.33 -0.80 -10.91
C LYS A 72 -5.89 -0.22 -12.22
N SER A 73 -7.03 0.46 -12.16
CA SER A 73 -7.63 1.14 -13.31
C SER A 73 -6.71 2.21 -13.89
N SER A 74 -6.12 3.07 -13.04
CA SER A 74 -5.16 4.09 -13.48
C SER A 74 -3.92 3.48 -14.16
N TYR A 75 -3.40 2.38 -13.61
CA TYR A 75 -2.31 1.61 -14.21
C TYR A 75 -2.68 1.04 -15.58
N ASP A 76 -3.87 0.42 -15.70
CA ASP A 76 -4.34 -0.18 -16.95
C ASP A 76 -4.55 0.90 -18.04
N VAL A 77 -5.05 2.08 -17.67
CA VAL A 77 -5.16 3.25 -18.58
C VAL A 77 -3.79 3.66 -19.12
N ALA A 78 -2.79 3.80 -18.26
CA ALA A 78 -1.45 4.19 -18.68
C ALA A 78 -0.80 3.17 -19.63
N LEU A 79 -0.96 1.86 -19.35
CA LEU A 79 -0.46 0.82 -20.24
C LEU A 79 -1.20 0.76 -21.58
N THR A 80 -2.51 1.00 -21.57
CA THR A 80 -3.30 1.04 -22.81
C THR A 80 -2.80 2.15 -23.72
N ALA A 81 -2.61 3.36 -23.17
CA ALA A 81 -2.08 4.50 -23.92
C ALA A 81 -0.66 4.25 -24.44
N ALA A 82 0.21 3.62 -23.64
CA ALA A 82 1.59 3.32 -24.05
C ALA A 82 1.71 2.20 -25.09
N ALA A 83 0.66 1.40 -25.29
CA ALA A 83 0.63 0.34 -26.29
C ALA A 83 0.09 0.81 -27.66
N GLN A 84 -0.39 2.06 -27.75
CA GLN A 84 -0.74 2.72 -29.00
C GLN A 84 0.50 3.31 -29.67
#